data_AF-A0A3A5JE92-F1
#
_entry.id   AF-A0A3A5JE92-F1
#
_cell.length_a   1.000
_cell.length_b   1.000
_cell.length_c   1.000
_cell.angle_alpha   90.00
_cell.angle_beta   90.00
_cell.angle_gamma   90.00
#
_symmetry.space_group_name_H-M   'P 1'
#
loop_
_entity.id
_entity.type
_entity.pdbx_description
1 polymer ?
#
loop_
_entity_poly.entity_id
_entity_poly.type
_entity_poly.pdbx_seq_one_letter_code
_entity_poly.pdbx_strand_id
1 'polypeptide(L)'
;MKSNNAPRDADDSQSVDVSRRKFLAASAVGVAGLGAVGSAAAAPDEHTLVIEGTGTKSNYLFTAGDNLKKSTADGATIDGDATITNNSAHGLVGSGKDAYTFDGNLLAFNFDGAPINVLLDGEPAHVGMRPDHFVEIEGTGPATHYTFSVNANVEKSSGHGATFGSEDRIFNDGVTASGRVNSGKDAYTFYDNRLDSNFLAFNFDGAPINVLLNGKPAHVGQNYEHLLQIQGTGSPATYNFTVSGPPRLAQTSKAGGSIDDGDTYMLREAEGMVTNESDVYRFNGKLRTFDLDGRANVLVDGEAAHVGQIPDR
;
A
#
# COMPACT_ATOMS: atom_id res chain seq x y z
N MET A 1 26.87 56.32 -50.26
CA MET A 1 25.84 55.42 -50.80
C MET A 1 25.30 54.57 -49.65
N LYS A 2 23.98 54.66 -49.40
CA LYS A 2 23.04 53.70 -48.78
C LYS A 2 23.51 52.97 -47.48
N SER A 3 22.94 53.19 -46.29
CA SER A 3 21.54 53.06 -45.82
C SER A 3 21.33 51.79 -44.94
N ASN A 4 21.02 52.05 -43.66
CA ASN A 4 19.97 51.44 -42.83
C ASN A 4 20.21 50.24 -41.90
N ASN A 5 19.70 50.48 -40.68
CA ASN A 5 18.94 49.64 -39.75
C ASN A 5 19.64 48.67 -38.77
N ALA A 6 19.66 49.09 -37.50
CA ALA A 6 19.19 48.27 -36.37
C ALA A 6 17.62 48.30 -36.36
N PRO A 7 16.82 47.42 -35.70
CA PRO A 7 17.03 46.94 -34.30
C PRO A 7 16.45 45.53 -33.92
N ARG A 8 16.68 45.10 -32.63
CA ARG A 8 15.78 44.33 -31.71
C ARG A 8 15.26 42.93 -32.14
N ASP A 9 14.84 41.95 -31.33
CA ASP A 9 14.55 41.68 -29.91
C ASP A 9 14.64 40.13 -29.77
N ALA A 10 15.15 39.58 -28.66
CA ALA A 10 14.41 38.90 -27.58
C ALA A 10 13.89 37.47 -27.86
N ASP A 11 14.03 36.67 -26.80
CA ASP A 11 13.19 35.52 -26.44
C ASP A 11 13.43 34.18 -27.15
N ASP A 12 14.40 33.42 -26.64
CA ASP A 12 14.47 31.97 -26.84
C ASP A 12 13.57 31.31 -25.76
N SER A 13 12.26 31.46 -25.93
CA SER A 13 11.27 30.73 -25.16
C SER A 13 11.26 29.28 -25.64
N GLN A 14 11.90 28.40 -24.87
CA GLN A 14 11.70 26.98 -24.99
C GLN A 14 10.22 26.67 -24.75
N SER A 15 9.50 26.38 -25.82
CA SER A 15 8.16 25.83 -25.78
C SER A 15 8.21 24.48 -25.07
N VAL A 16 7.91 24.48 -23.77
CA VAL A 16 7.65 23.24 -23.02
C VAL A 16 6.37 22.65 -23.59
N ASP A 17 6.50 21.47 -24.19
CA ASP A 17 5.43 20.70 -24.80
C ASP A 17 4.38 20.31 -23.75
N VAL A 18 3.25 21.03 -23.73
CA VAL A 18 2.15 20.88 -22.77
C VAL A 18 1.17 19.79 -23.22
N SER A 19 1.66 18.57 -23.48
CA SER A 19 0.86 17.53 -24.16
C SER A 19 0.57 16.27 -23.35
N ARG A 20 0.29 16.33 -22.03
CA ARG A 20 -0.31 15.20 -21.28
C ARG A 20 -1.22 15.64 -20.11
N ARG A 21 -2.43 16.13 -20.41
CA ARG A 21 -3.50 16.29 -19.39
C ARG A 21 -4.29 14.99 -19.29
N LYS A 22 -4.22 14.30 -18.14
CA LYS A 22 -5.15 13.21 -17.80
C LYS A 22 -6.07 13.72 -16.68
N PHE A 23 -7.37 13.83 -16.97
CA PHE A 23 -8.40 14.23 -16.02
C PHE A 23 -8.77 13.05 -15.12
N LEU A 24 -8.90 13.28 -13.80
CA LEU A 24 -9.50 12.32 -12.87
C LEU A 24 -11.00 12.65 -12.69
N ALA A 25 -11.82 11.60 -12.63
CA ALA A 25 -13.24 11.70 -12.30
C ALA A 25 -13.42 11.40 -10.80
N ALA A 26 -13.81 12.41 -10.02
CA ALA A 26 -14.28 12.22 -8.65
C ALA A 26 -15.80 12.11 -8.66
N SER A 27 -16.36 10.99 -8.21
CA SER A 27 -17.80 10.75 -8.13
C SER A 27 -18.30 11.00 -6.71
N ALA A 28 -19.04 12.10 -6.50
CA ALA A 28 -19.82 12.35 -5.30
C ALA A 28 -21.32 12.10 -5.59
N VAL A 29 -21.96 11.18 -4.87
CA VAL A 29 -23.41 10.92 -4.95
C VAL A 29 -24.10 11.61 -3.78
N GLY A 30 -24.84 12.69 -4.05
CA GLY A 30 -25.70 13.38 -3.09
C GLY A 30 -27.17 13.12 -3.39
N VAL A 31 -27.94 12.67 -2.39
CA VAL A 31 -29.40 12.49 -2.49
C VAL A 31 -30.08 13.78 -2.03
N ALA A 32 -30.79 14.48 -2.93
CA ALA A 32 -31.56 15.68 -2.62
C ALA A 32 -33.07 15.41 -2.60
N GLY A 33 -33.71 15.64 -1.44
CA GLY A 33 -35.16 15.75 -1.30
C GLY A 33 -35.63 17.19 -1.53
N LEU A 34 -36.72 17.34 -2.28
CA LEU A 34 -37.25 18.59 -2.84
C LEU A 34 -37.84 19.55 -1.80
N GLY A 35 -37.46 20.85 -1.87
CA GLY A 35 -38.17 21.93 -1.19
C GLY A 35 -37.59 23.33 -1.42
N ALA A 36 -38.35 24.16 -2.15
CA ALA A 36 -38.25 25.62 -2.31
C ALA A 36 -37.17 26.21 -3.26
N VAL A 37 -37.69 26.99 -4.21
CA VAL A 37 -36.98 27.82 -5.19
C VAL A 37 -36.25 28.99 -4.53
N GLY A 38 -34.94 28.84 -4.42
CA GLY A 38 -33.96 29.90 -4.42
C GLY A 38 -32.70 29.31 -5.05
N SER A 39 -32.09 29.98 -6.02
CA SER A 39 -30.75 29.61 -6.50
C SER A 39 -29.75 29.90 -5.38
N ALA A 40 -29.75 29.05 -4.35
CA ALA A 40 -28.58 28.85 -3.54
C ALA A 40 -27.62 28.11 -4.48
N ALA A 41 -26.62 28.83 -5.00
CA ALA A 41 -25.36 28.14 -5.26
C ALA A 41 -25.04 27.44 -3.95
N ALA A 42 -24.93 26.11 -3.97
CA ALA A 42 -24.31 25.42 -2.85
C ALA A 42 -23.03 26.21 -2.55
N ALA A 43 -22.85 26.63 -1.29
CA ALA A 43 -21.55 27.18 -0.91
C ALA A 43 -20.52 26.17 -1.43
N PRO A 44 -19.56 26.59 -2.26
CA PRO A 44 -18.58 25.64 -2.73
C PRO A 44 -17.97 25.00 -1.50
N ASP A 45 -17.95 23.67 -1.46
CA ASP A 45 -17.31 22.94 -0.37
C ASP A 45 -15.84 23.40 -0.36
N GLU A 46 -15.44 24.07 0.73
CA GLU A 46 -14.05 24.51 0.93
C GLU A 46 -13.25 23.30 1.38
N HIS A 47 -12.18 23.01 0.66
CA HIS A 47 -11.28 21.89 0.89
C HIS A 47 -9.90 22.37 1.33
N THR A 48 -9.22 21.53 2.10
CA THR A 48 -7.82 21.76 2.53
C THR A 48 -6.91 20.70 1.93
N LEU A 49 -5.90 21.12 1.17
CA LEU A 49 -4.83 20.25 0.68
C LEU A 49 -3.55 20.48 1.48
N VAL A 50 -2.97 19.42 2.04
CA VAL A 50 -1.65 19.45 2.69
C VAL A 50 -0.71 18.56 1.90
N ILE A 51 0.48 19.08 1.60
CA ILE A 51 1.56 18.38 0.90
C ILE A 51 2.77 18.37 1.82
N GLU A 52 3.19 17.19 2.25
CA GLU A 52 4.30 17.00 3.18
C GLU A 52 5.43 16.20 2.50
N GLY A 53 6.65 16.70 2.58
CA GLY A 53 7.82 16.01 2.06
C GLY A 53 8.44 15.06 3.10
N THR A 54 9.07 13.98 2.62
CA THR A 54 9.68 12.94 3.49
C THR A 54 11.19 13.12 3.69
N GLY A 55 11.72 14.34 3.47
CA GLY A 55 13.12 14.71 3.66
C GLY A 55 13.81 15.12 2.36
N THR A 56 13.90 14.21 1.39
CA THR A 56 14.45 14.53 0.06
C THR A 56 13.48 15.44 -0.70
N LYS A 57 14.03 16.40 -1.44
CA LYS A 57 13.25 17.41 -2.16
C LYS A 57 12.39 16.82 -3.28
N SER A 58 11.16 17.29 -3.38
CA SER A 58 10.20 16.95 -4.43
C SER A 58 9.46 18.19 -4.91
N ASN A 59 9.41 18.38 -6.22
CA ASN A 59 8.59 19.42 -6.83
C ASN A 59 7.17 18.90 -6.97
N TYR A 60 6.17 19.76 -6.79
CA TYR A 60 4.78 19.43 -7.10
C TYR A 60 4.14 20.52 -7.95
N LEU A 61 3.09 20.12 -8.67
CA LEU A 61 2.23 20.98 -9.46
C LEU A 61 0.81 20.44 -9.36
N PHE A 62 -0.15 21.29 -9.02
CA PHE A 62 -1.55 20.90 -9.03
C PHE A 62 -2.46 22.02 -9.54
N THR A 63 -3.66 21.62 -9.94
CA THR A 63 -4.76 22.52 -10.30
C THR A 63 -5.98 22.12 -9.50
N ALA A 64 -6.66 23.10 -8.93
CA ALA A 64 -7.87 22.92 -8.14
C ALA A 64 -9.03 23.73 -8.73
N GLY A 65 -10.18 23.68 -8.05
CA GLY A 65 -11.30 24.55 -8.30
C GLY A 65 -11.00 26.00 -7.91
N ASP A 66 -12.02 26.73 -7.49
CA ASP A 66 -11.93 28.17 -7.31
C ASP A 66 -11.26 28.56 -5.99
N ASN A 67 -10.96 29.85 -5.83
CA ASN A 67 -10.47 30.43 -4.58
C ASN A 67 -9.21 29.79 -3.98
N LEU A 68 -8.35 29.18 -4.81
CA LEU A 68 -7.09 28.59 -4.38
C LEU A 68 -6.17 29.60 -3.68
N LYS A 69 -5.82 29.31 -2.43
CA LYS A 69 -4.97 30.15 -1.57
C LYS A 69 -4.02 29.28 -0.76
N LYS A 70 -2.87 29.84 -0.37
CA LYS A 70 -1.99 29.20 0.62
C LYS A 70 -2.64 29.20 2.01
N SER A 71 -2.32 28.20 2.81
CA SER A 71 -2.84 27.96 4.14
C SER A 71 -1.72 27.60 5.12
N THR A 72 -2.00 27.72 6.41
CA THR A 72 -1.13 27.24 7.50
C THR A 72 -1.68 25.97 8.16
N ALA A 73 -2.59 25.26 7.48
CA ALA A 73 -3.18 24.03 7.99
C ALA A 73 -2.10 22.97 8.28
N ASP A 74 -2.35 22.15 9.31
CA ASP A 74 -1.46 21.06 9.75
C ASP A 74 0.01 21.48 10.02
N GLY A 75 0.20 22.75 10.41
CA GLY A 75 1.51 23.32 10.74
C GLY A 75 2.35 23.74 9.54
N ALA A 76 1.77 23.80 8.33
CA ALA A 76 2.43 24.28 7.13
C ALA A 76 2.83 25.77 7.22
N THR A 77 3.88 26.14 6.51
CA THR A 77 4.34 27.53 6.38
C THR A 77 3.80 28.18 5.12
N ILE A 78 3.49 29.48 5.21
CA ILE A 78 3.28 30.31 4.03
C ILE A 78 4.62 31.00 3.74
N ASP A 79 5.43 30.39 2.90
CA ASP A 79 6.70 30.95 2.44
C ASP A 79 6.65 31.31 0.94
N GLY A 80 7.78 31.78 0.39
CA GLY A 80 7.91 32.21 -1.00
C GLY A 80 8.23 31.09 -1.98
N ASP A 81 8.45 29.85 -1.52
CA ASP A 81 8.94 28.77 -2.37
C ASP A 81 7.82 28.15 -3.23
N ALA A 82 6.58 28.30 -2.78
CA ALA A 82 5.38 27.99 -3.56
C ALA A 82 4.86 29.21 -4.34
N THR A 83 4.37 29.00 -5.57
CA THR A 83 3.73 30.03 -6.37
C THR A 83 2.36 29.58 -6.86
N ILE A 84 1.37 30.47 -6.74
CA ILE A 84 0.01 30.28 -7.26
C ILE A 84 -0.16 31.16 -8.50
N THR A 85 -0.59 30.56 -9.60
CA THR A 85 -0.96 31.25 -10.83
C THR A 85 -2.36 30.77 -11.23
N ASN A 86 -3.35 31.66 -11.13
CA ASN A 86 -4.78 31.32 -11.23
C ASN A 86 -5.15 30.23 -10.20
N ASN A 87 -5.81 29.16 -10.64
CA ASN A 87 -6.18 28.02 -9.79
C ASN A 87 -5.14 26.88 -9.83
N SER A 88 -3.89 27.20 -10.18
CA SER A 88 -2.78 26.24 -10.17
C SER A 88 -1.69 26.68 -9.22
N ALA A 89 -1.13 25.73 -8.47
CA ALA A 89 0.01 25.97 -7.60
C ALA A 89 1.16 25.01 -7.92
N HIS A 90 2.38 25.50 -7.82
CA HIS A 90 3.59 24.69 -7.84
C HIS A 90 4.51 25.09 -6.70
N GLY A 91 5.28 24.13 -6.21
CA GLY A 91 6.20 24.36 -5.10
C GLY A 91 7.14 23.19 -4.91
N LEU A 92 7.88 23.23 -3.81
CA LEU A 92 8.93 22.29 -3.47
C LEU A 92 8.84 21.92 -1.99
N VAL A 93 8.68 20.63 -1.69
CA VAL A 93 8.72 20.14 -0.31
C VAL A 93 9.97 19.29 -0.08
N GLY A 94 10.60 19.47 1.08
CA GLY A 94 11.72 18.66 1.58
C GLY A 94 11.32 17.85 2.79
N SER A 95 11.62 18.33 3.99
CA SER A 95 11.11 17.79 5.27
C SER A 95 9.96 18.62 5.87
N GLY A 96 9.44 19.59 5.11
CA GLY A 96 8.41 20.54 5.53
C GLY A 96 7.05 20.23 4.91
N LYS A 97 6.09 21.12 5.17
CA LYS A 97 4.71 21.04 4.66
C LYS A 97 4.30 22.33 3.98
N ASP A 98 3.59 22.18 2.86
CA ASP A 98 2.84 23.24 2.21
C ASP A 98 1.35 22.93 2.33
N ALA A 99 0.51 23.94 2.58
CA ALA A 99 -0.92 23.76 2.64
C ALA A 99 -1.67 24.81 1.81
N TYR A 100 -2.86 24.42 1.34
CA TYR A 100 -3.71 25.22 0.49
C TYR A 100 -5.18 25.04 0.87
N THR A 101 -5.98 26.09 0.71
CA THR A 101 -7.45 25.98 0.69
C THR A 101 -7.98 26.33 -0.70
N PHE A 102 -9.04 25.67 -1.11
CA PHE A 102 -9.71 25.91 -2.39
C PHE A 102 -11.16 25.44 -2.32
N ASP A 103 -11.96 25.95 -3.24
CA ASP A 103 -13.37 25.64 -3.39
C ASP A 103 -13.56 24.61 -4.52
N GLY A 104 -14.41 23.61 -4.31
CA GLY A 104 -14.70 22.59 -5.33
C GLY A 104 -13.61 21.52 -5.45
N ASN A 105 -13.35 20.97 -6.64
CA ASN A 105 -12.54 19.74 -6.75
C ASN A 105 -11.03 19.97 -6.96
N LEU A 106 -10.21 19.05 -6.47
CA LEU A 106 -8.83 18.90 -6.95
C LEU A 106 -8.86 18.29 -8.35
N LEU A 107 -8.39 19.02 -9.36
CA LEU A 107 -8.58 18.68 -10.78
C LEU A 107 -7.40 17.92 -11.38
N ALA A 108 -6.18 18.26 -10.96
CA ALA A 108 -4.96 17.64 -11.42
C ALA A 108 -3.87 17.79 -10.37
N PHE A 109 -2.99 16.79 -10.28
CA PHE A 109 -1.83 16.84 -9.39
C PHE A 109 -0.71 16.00 -9.98
N ASN A 110 0.51 16.51 -9.89
CA ASN A 110 1.73 15.83 -10.28
C ASN A 110 2.85 16.20 -9.30
N PHE A 111 3.81 15.30 -9.14
CA PHE A 111 5.04 15.59 -8.42
C PHE A 111 6.22 14.86 -9.08
N ASP A 112 7.41 15.41 -8.90
CA ASP A 112 8.65 14.86 -9.43
C ASP A 112 9.73 14.93 -8.35
N GLY A 113 10.34 13.78 -8.06
CA GLY A 113 11.33 13.61 -7.01
C GLY A 113 10.99 12.49 -6.03
N ALA A 114 11.35 12.71 -4.76
CA ALA A 114 11.08 11.75 -3.69
C ALA A 114 9.58 11.61 -3.37
N PRO A 115 9.18 10.55 -2.66
CA PRO A 115 7.81 10.41 -2.18
C PRO A 115 7.34 11.62 -1.35
N ILE A 116 6.06 11.93 -1.46
CA ILE A 116 5.38 12.96 -0.66
C ILE A 116 4.09 12.39 -0.06
N ASN A 117 3.71 12.89 1.11
CA ASN A 117 2.40 12.65 1.70
C ASN A 117 1.46 13.77 1.25
N VAL A 118 0.26 13.40 0.82
CA VAL A 118 -0.76 14.37 0.41
C VAL A 118 -2.04 14.05 1.14
N LEU A 119 -2.58 15.04 1.84
CA LEU A 119 -3.85 14.96 2.56
C LEU A 119 -4.85 15.92 1.92
N LEU A 120 -6.07 15.44 1.65
CA LEU A 120 -7.22 16.25 1.29
C LEU A 120 -8.22 16.15 2.43
N ASP A 121 -8.54 17.29 3.05
CA ASP A 121 -9.41 17.40 4.22
C ASP A 121 -8.97 16.55 5.42
N GLY A 122 -7.65 16.40 5.57
CA GLY A 122 -7.03 15.60 6.63
C GLY A 122 -6.93 14.10 6.33
N GLU A 123 -7.51 13.63 5.22
CA GLU A 123 -7.45 12.24 4.80
C GLU A 123 -6.44 12.05 3.66
N PRO A 124 -5.71 10.92 3.59
CA PRO A 124 -4.79 10.63 2.49
C PRO A 124 -5.46 10.75 1.12
N ALA A 125 -4.89 11.59 0.25
CA ALA A 125 -5.41 11.83 -1.09
C ALA A 125 -4.67 11.00 -2.14
N HIS A 126 -5.44 10.40 -3.05
CA HIS A 126 -4.91 9.80 -4.27
C HIS A 126 -4.69 10.89 -5.33
N VAL A 127 -3.44 11.15 -5.68
CA VAL A 127 -3.09 12.28 -6.55
C VAL A 127 -1.99 11.92 -7.54
N GLY A 128 -2.20 12.22 -8.82
CA GLY A 128 -1.21 11.94 -9.86
C GLY A 128 -0.83 10.46 -9.95
N MET A 129 0.48 10.18 -9.92
CA MET A 129 1.04 8.81 -9.84
C MET A 129 1.40 8.46 -8.38
N ARG A 130 0.77 9.09 -7.38
CA ARG A 130 1.05 8.76 -5.97
C ARG A 130 0.47 7.38 -5.65
N PRO A 131 1.26 6.44 -5.14
CA PRO A 131 0.73 5.17 -4.65
C PRO A 131 -0.17 5.40 -3.43
N ASP A 132 -1.27 4.66 -3.37
CA ASP A 132 -2.27 4.75 -2.30
C ASP A 132 -1.73 4.28 -0.96
N HIS A 133 -0.82 3.31 -1.03
CA HIS A 133 -0.29 2.64 0.13
C HIS A 133 1.22 2.67 0.17
N PHE A 134 1.74 2.92 1.37
CA PHE A 134 3.14 2.84 1.73
C PHE A 134 3.31 1.80 2.84
N VAL A 135 4.10 0.77 2.56
CA VAL A 135 4.47 -0.29 3.49
C VAL A 135 5.90 -0.02 3.95
N GLU A 136 6.08 0.09 5.27
CA GLU A 136 7.41 0.11 5.90
C GLU A 136 7.58 -1.19 6.67
N ILE A 137 8.72 -1.84 6.48
CA ILE A 137 9.12 -3.05 7.21
C ILE A 137 10.46 -2.75 7.86
N GLU A 138 10.48 -2.70 9.18
CA GLU A 138 11.67 -2.43 9.99
C GLU A 138 12.06 -3.66 10.77
N GLY A 139 13.30 -4.11 10.58
CA GLY A 139 13.87 -5.16 11.40
C GLY A 139 14.36 -4.62 12.75
N THR A 140 14.09 -5.35 13.83
CA THR A 140 14.50 -4.93 15.20
C THR A 140 15.67 -5.74 15.76
N GLY A 141 16.39 -6.50 14.93
CA GLY A 141 17.38 -7.45 15.45
C GLY A 141 18.07 -8.32 14.40
N PRO A 142 18.28 -9.62 14.69
CA PRO A 142 18.82 -10.56 13.71
C PRO A 142 17.99 -10.60 12.43
N ALA A 143 18.61 -11.14 11.38
CA ALA A 143 18.01 -11.28 10.08
C ALA A 143 16.62 -11.91 10.11
N THR A 144 15.68 -11.25 9.47
CA THR A 144 14.30 -11.70 9.29
C THR A 144 13.92 -11.58 7.83
N HIS A 145 13.52 -12.70 7.24
CA HIS A 145 12.98 -12.71 5.88
C HIS A 145 11.48 -12.44 5.96
N TYR A 146 10.95 -11.70 5.01
CA TYR A 146 9.51 -11.47 4.90
C TYR A 146 9.04 -11.69 3.47
N THR A 147 7.75 -11.99 3.35
CA THR A 147 7.01 -12.00 2.09
C THR A 147 5.61 -11.44 2.35
N PHE A 148 5.12 -10.60 1.46
CA PHE A 148 3.75 -10.12 1.49
C PHE A 148 3.14 -10.03 0.09
N SER A 149 1.82 -10.13 0.04
CA SER A 149 1.04 -9.99 -1.19
C SER A 149 -0.05 -8.95 -1.00
N VAL A 150 -0.39 -8.25 -2.08
CA VAL A 150 -1.49 -7.29 -2.15
C VAL A 150 -2.30 -7.54 -3.43
N ASN A 151 -3.46 -6.90 -3.58
CA ASN A 151 -4.33 -7.00 -4.76
C ASN A 151 -3.92 -6.01 -5.89
N ALA A 152 -2.67 -5.55 -5.86
CA ALA A 152 -2.18 -4.40 -6.60
C ALA A 152 -0.71 -4.60 -7.01
N ASN A 153 -0.24 -3.82 -7.99
CA ASN A 153 1.18 -3.82 -8.33
C ASN A 153 1.99 -3.17 -7.22
N VAL A 154 2.96 -3.91 -6.71
CA VAL A 154 3.94 -3.48 -5.72
C VAL A 154 5.16 -2.90 -6.43
N GLU A 155 5.68 -1.81 -5.89
CA GLU A 155 6.93 -1.18 -6.28
C GLU A 155 7.83 -1.02 -5.05
N LYS A 156 9.15 -1.13 -5.23
CA LYS A 156 10.11 -0.84 -4.16
C LYS A 156 10.18 0.66 -3.92
N SER A 157 10.36 1.06 -2.67
CA SER A 157 10.48 2.46 -2.28
C SER A 157 11.69 2.68 -1.40
N SER A 158 12.32 3.85 -1.57
CA SER A 158 13.35 4.38 -0.67
C SER A 158 12.80 5.42 0.31
N GLY A 159 11.47 5.49 0.46
CA GLY A 159 10.81 6.40 1.41
C GLY A 159 11.22 6.11 2.85
N HIS A 160 11.14 7.11 3.73
CA HIS A 160 11.43 7.00 5.17
C HIS A 160 12.82 6.40 5.53
N GLY A 161 13.80 6.59 4.63
CA GLY A 161 15.17 6.09 4.83
C GLY A 161 15.30 4.57 4.60
N ALA A 162 14.29 3.94 4.00
CA ALA A 162 14.37 2.56 3.58
C ALA A 162 15.40 2.36 2.46
N THR A 163 16.00 1.18 2.47
CA THR A 163 16.91 0.71 1.44
C THR A 163 16.31 -0.53 0.79
N PHE A 164 16.76 -0.85 -0.42
CA PHE A 164 16.46 -2.14 -1.01
C PHE A 164 17.71 -2.66 -1.72
N GLY A 165 17.99 -3.95 -1.53
CA GLY A 165 19.12 -4.68 -2.08
C GLY A 165 18.71 -5.75 -3.08
N SER A 166 19.65 -6.65 -3.36
CA SER A 166 19.44 -7.81 -4.23
C SER A 166 18.57 -8.91 -3.61
N GLU A 167 18.34 -8.84 -2.29
CA GLU A 167 17.45 -9.76 -1.56
C GLU A 167 15.98 -9.36 -1.69
N ASP A 168 15.69 -8.08 -1.97
CA ASP A 168 14.34 -7.61 -2.22
C ASP A 168 13.90 -8.00 -3.62
N ARG A 169 12.74 -8.63 -3.73
CA ARG A 169 12.19 -9.15 -4.98
C ARG A 169 10.73 -8.83 -5.08
N ILE A 170 10.29 -8.52 -6.30
CA ILE A 170 8.89 -8.42 -6.67
C ILE A 170 8.64 -9.51 -7.72
N PHE A 171 7.61 -10.33 -7.51
CA PHE A 171 7.27 -11.47 -8.35
C PHE A 171 5.75 -11.69 -8.36
N ASN A 172 5.28 -12.77 -9.01
CA ASN A 172 3.86 -13.04 -9.25
C ASN A 172 3.18 -11.85 -9.93
N ASP A 173 3.65 -11.49 -11.13
CA ASP A 173 3.13 -10.37 -11.94
C ASP A 173 3.09 -9.03 -11.21
N GLY A 174 3.96 -8.83 -10.22
CA GLY A 174 4.08 -7.57 -9.50
C GLY A 174 3.26 -7.51 -8.21
N VAL A 175 2.49 -8.53 -7.86
CA VAL A 175 1.57 -8.46 -6.71
C VAL A 175 2.15 -9.01 -5.40
N THR A 176 3.35 -9.60 -5.44
CA THR A 176 4.04 -10.15 -4.27
C THR A 176 5.44 -9.57 -4.15
N ALA A 177 5.80 -9.19 -2.93
CA ALA A 177 7.16 -8.77 -2.59
C ALA A 177 7.74 -9.63 -1.47
N SER A 178 9.04 -9.88 -1.54
CA SER A 178 9.81 -10.54 -0.48
C SER A 178 11.13 -9.81 -0.27
N GLY A 179 11.67 -9.88 0.94
CA GLY A 179 12.97 -9.30 1.24
C GLY A 179 13.51 -9.76 2.58
N ARG A 180 14.53 -9.05 3.07
CA ARG A 180 15.17 -9.36 4.34
C ARG A 180 15.61 -8.09 5.06
N VAL A 181 15.13 -7.95 6.29
CA VAL A 181 15.52 -6.87 7.21
C VAL A 181 16.34 -7.41 8.38
N ASN A 182 17.28 -6.59 8.85
CA ASN A 182 18.06 -6.85 10.08
C ASN A 182 17.74 -5.78 11.14
N SER A 183 18.54 -4.71 11.18
CA SER A 183 18.29 -3.47 11.95
C SER A 183 17.95 -2.29 11.04
N GLY A 184 17.62 -2.58 9.78
CA GLY A 184 17.33 -1.60 8.73
C GLY A 184 15.86 -1.65 8.32
N LYS A 185 15.52 -0.83 7.33
CA LYS A 185 14.17 -0.70 6.80
C LYS A 185 14.12 -1.02 5.32
N ASP A 186 13.08 -1.74 4.93
CA ASP A 186 12.65 -1.88 3.55
C ASP A 186 11.30 -1.20 3.40
N ALA A 187 11.02 -0.66 2.22
CA ALA A 187 9.74 -0.03 1.95
C ALA A 187 9.21 -0.35 0.55
N TYR A 188 7.89 -0.36 0.46
CA TYR A 188 7.17 -0.68 -0.76
C TYR A 188 5.96 0.23 -0.91
N THR A 189 5.53 0.41 -2.15
CA THR A 189 4.35 1.17 -2.49
C THR A 189 3.44 0.35 -3.39
N PHE A 190 2.12 0.52 -3.24
CA PHE A 190 1.16 -0.09 -4.15
C PHE A 190 -0.07 0.79 -4.36
N TYR A 191 -0.73 0.61 -5.50
CA TYR A 191 -1.90 1.38 -5.94
C TYR A 191 -3.15 0.51 -5.79
N ASP A 192 -4.10 0.89 -4.94
CA ASP A 192 -5.38 0.19 -4.86
C ASP A 192 -6.53 1.18 -4.96
N ASN A 193 -7.35 0.97 -5.98
CA ASN A 193 -8.54 1.74 -6.29
C ASN A 193 -9.72 1.35 -5.37
N ARG A 194 -9.54 0.42 -4.44
CA ARG A 194 -10.58 -0.09 -3.53
C ARG A 194 -10.30 0.36 -2.10
N LEU A 195 -11.35 0.69 -1.36
CA LEU A 195 -11.28 1.29 -0.01
C LEU A 195 -10.91 0.28 1.10
N ASP A 196 -10.61 -0.98 0.77
CA ASP A 196 -10.37 -2.10 1.70
C ASP A 196 -8.97 -2.71 1.61
N SER A 197 -8.01 -1.99 1.02
CA SER A 197 -6.63 -2.42 0.79
C SER A 197 -5.89 -2.71 2.09
N ASN A 198 -5.89 -3.99 2.45
CA ASN A 198 -5.00 -4.58 3.44
C ASN A 198 -4.05 -5.54 2.73
N PHE A 199 -2.99 -5.96 3.43
CA PHE A 199 -2.21 -7.11 3.02
C PHE A 199 -3.14 -8.29 2.75
N LEU A 200 -3.01 -8.89 1.57
CA LEU A 200 -3.64 -10.19 1.27
C LEU A 200 -3.00 -11.25 2.17
N ALA A 201 -1.68 -11.25 2.23
CA ALA A 201 -0.90 -12.09 3.12
C ALA A 201 0.36 -11.35 3.55
N PHE A 202 0.84 -11.64 4.75
CA PHE A 202 2.13 -11.20 5.23
C PHE A 202 2.73 -12.30 6.12
N ASN A 203 3.91 -12.78 5.75
CA ASN A 203 4.67 -13.77 6.50
C ASN A 203 6.08 -13.26 6.78
N PHE A 204 6.66 -13.68 7.90
CA PHE A 204 8.07 -13.46 8.18
C PHE A 204 8.66 -14.58 9.04
N ASP A 205 9.91 -14.90 8.77
CA ASP A 205 10.69 -15.91 9.48
C ASP A 205 11.98 -15.30 10.02
N GLY A 206 12.16 -15.41 11.34
CA GLY A 206 13.26 -14.81 12.08
C GLY A 206 12.80 -14.03 13.31
N ALA A 207 13.52 -12.95 13.59
CA ALA A 207 13.24 -12.07 14.72
C ALA A 207 11.95 -11.25 14.49
N PRO A 208 11.41 -10.61 15.54
CA PRO A 208 10.32 -9.66 15.36
C PRO A 208 10.70 -8.52 14.40
N ILE A 209 9.69 -8.06 13.66
CA ILE A 209 9.77 -6.89 12.78
C ILE A 209 8.63 -5.94 13.13
N ASN A 210 8.84 -4.65 12.91
CA ASN A 210 7.77 -3.65 12.94
C ASN A 210 7.28 -3.45 11.51
N VAL A 211 5.98 -3.47 11.29
CA VAL A 211 5.41 -3.17 9.98
C VAL A 211 4.42 -2.04 10.12
N LEU A 212 4.59 -1.01 9.30
CA LEU A 212 3.66 0.10 9.19
C LEU A 212 2.98 0.05 7.82
N LEU A 213 1.67 0.23 7.79
CA LEU A 213 0.91 0.52 6.59
C LEU A 213 0.39 1.94 6.72
N ASN A 214 0.79 2.81 5.80
CA ASN A 214 0.44 4.23 5.79
C ASN A 214 0.78 4.92 7.13
N GLY A 215 1.96 4.61 7.67
CA GLY A 215 2.46 5.17 8.94
C GLY A 215 1.78 4.62 10.20
N LYS A 216 0.78 3.75 10.08
CA LYS A 216 0.10 3.11 11.21
C LYS A 216 0.61 1.68 11.39
N PRO A 217 0.79 1.19 12.63
CA PRO A 217 1.13 -0.21 12.87
C PRO A 217 0.17 -1.14 12.14
N ALA A 218 0.72 -1.98 11.26
CA ALA A 218 -0.03 -2.98 10.55
C ALA A 218 -0.06 -4.26 11.38
N HIS A 219 -1.24 -4.86 11.52
CA HIS A 219 -1.37 -6.18 12.10
C HIS A 219 -0.97 -7.23 11.06
N VAL A 220 0.31 -7.60 11.06
CA VAL A 220 0.88 -8.58 10.15
C VAL A 220 1.66 -9.65 10.90
N GLY A 221 1.50 -10.91 10.48
CA GLY A 221 2.30 -12.04 10.97
C GLY A 221 2.27 -12.31 12.49
N GLN A 222 2.70 -13.52 12.83
CA GLN A 222 3.00 -14.10 14.17
C GLN A 222 1.94 -14.11 15.28
N ASN A 223 0.88 -13.32 15.28
CA ASN A 223 -0.26 -13.58 16.18
C ASN A 223 -1.17 -14.64 15.57
N TYR A 224 -0.61 -15.82 15.31
CA TYR A 224 -1.36 -17.02 14.93
C TYR A 224 -1.72 -17.79 16.20
N GLU A 225 -3.01 -17.88 16.47
CA GLU A 225 -3.61 -18.59 17.60
C GLU A 225 -3.39 -20.10 17.47
N HIS A 226 -3.32 -20.61 16.23
CA HIS A 226 -3.36 -22.03 15.95
C HIS A 226 -2.24 -22.51 15.02
N LEU A 227 -1.86 -23.78 15.19
CA LEU A 227 -0.93 -24.51 14.36
C LEU A 227 -1.59 -25.80 13.86
N LEU A 228 -1.75 -25.95 12.55
CA LEU A 228 -2.20 -27.16 11.88
C LEU A 228 -0.99 -27.89 11.31
N GLN A 229 -0.81 -29.16 11.67
CA GLN A 229 0.22 -30.04 11.15
C GLN A 229 -0.43 -31.22 10.43
N ILE A 230 0.02 -31.49 9.22
CA ILE A 230 -0.44 -32.61 8.37
C ILE A 230 0.78 -33.46 8.08
N GLN A 231 0.85 -34.66 8.65
CA GLN A 231 2.02 -35.52 8.56
C GLN A 231 1.74 -36.76 7.71
N GLY A 232 2.53 -36.95 6.65
CA GLY A 232 2.48 -38.12 5.79
C GLY A 232 2.86 -39.41 6.52
N THR A 233 2.28 -40.54 6.08
CA THR A 233 2.49 -41.86 6.69
C THR A 233 3.22 -42.86 5.78
N GLY A 234 3.84 -42.36 4.71
CA GLY A 234 4.58 -43.12 3.70
C GLY A 234 3.79 -43.46 2.43
N SER A 235 2.50 -43.11 2.37
CA SER A 235 1.69 -43.13 1.15
C SER A 235 1.21 -41.72 0.84
N PRO A 236 1.12 -41.31 -0.45
CA PRO A 236 0.64 -39.98 -0.81
C PRO A 236 -0.75 -39.72 -0.23
N ALA A 237 -0.93 -38.54 0.36
CA ALA A 237 -2.20 -38.02 0.83
C ALA A 237 -2.32 -36.55 0.42
N THR A 238 -3.40 -36.18 -0.25
CA THR A 238 -3.68 -34.80 -0.63
C THR A 238 -4.64 -34.17 0.37
N TYR A 239 -4.50 -32.88 0.60
CA TYR A 239 -5.41 -32.13 1.46
C TYR A 239 -5.82 -30.82 0.81
N ASN A 240 -6.99 -30.33 1.21
CA ASN A 240 -7.38 -28.94 1.07
C ASN A 240 -8.10 -28.49 2.33
N PHE A 241 -7.98 -27.21 2.69
CA PHE A 241 -8.71 -26.67 3.83
C PHE A 241 -8.92 -25.16 3.73
N THR A 242 -9.91 -24.66 4.48
CA THR A 242 -10.17 -23.23 4.62
C THR A 242 -10.23 -22.77 6.08
N VAL A 243 -9.80 -21.53 6.36
CA VAL A 243 -9.89 -20.89 7.68
C VAL A 243 -10.76 -19.62 7.64
N SER A 244 -11.38 -19.28 8.77
CA SER A 244 -12.23 -18.08 8.86
C SER A 244 -11.46 -16.82 9.28
N GLY A 245 -11.85 -15.66 8.74
CA GLY A 245 -11.35 -14.35 9.17
C GLY A 245 -10.15 -13.81 8.37
N PRO A 246 -9.86 -12.50 8.40
CA PRO A 246 -8.74 -11.88 7.68
C PRO A 246 -7.44 -11.83 8.49
N PRO A 247 -6.27 -11.63 7.86
CA PRO A 247 -5.48 -12.54 7.02
C PRO A 247 -4.61 -13.44 7.89
N ARG A 248 -4.92 -14.74 7.96
CA ARG A 248 -4.41 -15.56 9.07
C ARG A 248 -4.14 -17.00 8.62
N LEU A 249 -3.47 -17.21 7.49
CA LEU A 249 -2.92 -18.52 7.10
C LEU A 249 -1.51 -18.36 6.52
N ALA A 250 -0.54 -19.11 7.05
CA ALA A 250 0.83 -19.12 6.53
C ALA A 250 1.50 -20.47 6.80
N GLN A 251 2.28 -20.98 5.84
CA GLN A 251 3.17 -22.11 6.09
C GLN A 251 4.30 -21.74 7.06
N THR A 252 4.80 -22.73 7.79
CA THR A 252 5.91 -22.56 8.73
C THR A 252 6.78 -23.82 8.79
N SER A 253 8.09 -23.61 8.98
CA SER A 253 9.04 -24.69 9.28
C SER A 253 8.96 -25.19 10.74
N LYS A 254 8.12 -24.57 11.57
CA LYS A 254 7.90 -24.98 12.96
C LYS A 254 7.34 -26.41 12.99
N ALA A 255 7.67 -27.16 14.04
CA ALA A 255 7.25 -28.56 14.21
C ALA A 255 7.67 -29.51 13.06
N GLY A 256 8.70 -29.14 12.29
CA GLY A 256 9.24 -29.98 11.22
C GLY A 256 8.53 -29.82 9.87
N GLY A 257 7.81 -28.70 9.68
CA GLY A 257 7.10 -28.41 8.43
C GLY A 257 8.02 -28.21 7.23
N SER A 258 7.67 -28.79 6.09
CA SER A 258 8.16 -28.39 4.77
C SER A 258 7.64 -27.00 4.44
N ILE A 259 8.49 -26.20 3.79
CA ILE A 259 8.05 -25.04 3.02
C ILE A 259 8.56 -25.31 1.61
N ASP A 260 7.70 -25.82 0.76
CA ASP A 260 8.02 -26.08 -0.63
C ASP A 260 6.93 -25.56 -1.57
N ASP A 261 7.25 -25.59 -2.86
CA ASP A 261 6.42 -25.11 -3.96
C ASP A 261 5.37 -26.13 -4.42
N GLY A 262 5.26 -27.29 -3.76
CA GLY A 262 4.23 -28.29 -4.00
C GLY A 262 2.87 -27.92 -3.42
N ASP A 263 2.86 -27.00 -2.46
CA ASP A 263 1.66 -26.52 -1.80
C ASP A 263 1.23 -25.16 -2.33
N THR A 264 -0.07 -24.98 -2.52
CA THR A 264 -0.65 -23.68 -2.85
C THR A 264 -1.48 -23.19 -1.67
N TYR A 265 -1.20 -21.98 -1.19
CA TYR A 265 -2.06 -21.32 -0.22
C TYR A 265 -2.35 -19.88 -0.65
N MET A 266 -3.62 -19.49 -0.51
CA MET A 266 -4.08 -18.13 -0.78
C MET A 266 -5.04 -17.69 0.30
N LEU A 267 -4.68 -16.63 1.03
CA LEU A 267 -5.48 -15.92 2.05
C LEU A 267 -5.95 -16.76 3.24
N ARG A 268 -6.80 -17.74 2.95
CA ARG A 268 -7.58 -18.56 3.87
C ARG A 268 -7.63 -20.02 3.46
N GLU A 269 -7.17 -20.33 2.27
CA GLU A 269 -7.22 -21.68 1.70
C GLU A 269 -5.81 -22.20 1.52
N ALA A 270 -5.61 -23.48 1.77
CA ALA A 270 -4.41 -24.19 1.38
C ALA A 270 -4.77 -25.55 0.81
N GLU A 271 -4.01 -25.96 -0.19
CA GLU A 271 -4.03 -27.25 -0.82
C GLU A 271 -2.60 -27.78 -0.95
N GLY A 272 -2.44 -29.09 -0.80
CA GLY A 272 -1.12 -29.69 -0.79
C GLY A 272 -1.14 -31.21 -0.78
N MET A 273 0.05 -31.80 -0.68
CA MET A 273 0.23 -33.25 -0.65
C MET A 273 1.39 -33.64 0.24
N VAL A 274 1.16 -34.60 1.14
CA VAL A 274 2.22 -35.21 1.97
C VAL A 274 2.40 -36.69 1.64
N THR A 275 3.65 -37.17 1.70
CA THR A 275 4.02 -38.58 1.63
C THR A 275 4.78 -39.04 2.88
N ASN A 276 6.00 -38.56 3.10
CA ASN A 276 6.82 -38.85 4.31
C ASN A 276 7.13 -37.59 5.13
N GLU A 277 6.86 -36.44 4.54
CA GLU A 277 7.05 -35.10 5.06
C GLU A 277 5.85 -34.64 5.89
N SER A 278 5.96 -33.44 6.44
CA SER A 278 4.88 -32.79 7.18
C SER A 278 4.70 -31.39 6.66
N ASP A 279 3.48 -30.99 6.37
CA ASP A 279 3.18 -29.59 6.09
C ASP A 279 2.59 -28.95 7.33
N VAL A 280 3.07 -27.75 7.66
CA VAL A 280 2.65 -27.06 8.87
C VAL A 280 2.20 -25.66 8.55
N TYR A 281 0.99 -25.36 8.96
CA TYR A 281 0.31 -24.10 8.74
C TYR A 281 0.03 -23.41 10.08
N ARG A 282 0.31 -22.13 10.16
CA ARG A 282 -0.16 -21.27 11.24
C ARG A 282 -1.41 -20.58 10.78
N PHE A 283 -2.43 -20.59 11.63
CA PHE A 283 -3.67 -19.91 11.30
C PHE A 283 -4.32 -19.22 12.48
N ASN A 284 -5.37 -18.45 12.21
CA ASN A 284 -6.26 -17.95 13.24
C ASN A 284 -7.71 -18.07 12.80
N GLY A 285 -8.62 -17.81 13.75
CA GLY A 285 -10.01 -18.12 13.55
C GLY A 285 -10.19 -19.63 13.43
N LYS A 286 -11.27 -20.05 12.80
CA LYS A 286 -11.69 -21.45 12.78
C LYS A 286 -11.33 -22.12 11.47
N LEU A 287 -10.87 -23.35 11.54
CA LEU A 287 -10.80 -24.27 10.40
C LEU A 287 -12.24 -24.65 10.00
N ARG A 288 -12.60 -24.48 8.73
CA ARG A 288 -13.99 -24.58 8.23
C ARG A 288 -14.21 -25.79 7.32
N THR A 289 -13.40 -25.91 6.28
CA THR A 289 -13.34 -27.10 5.43
C THR A 289 -11.99 -27.76 5.66
N PHE A 290 -11.96 -29.08 5.67
CA PHE A 290 -10.72 -29.86 5.67
C PHE A 290 -11.03 -31.18 5.00
N ASP A 291 -10.61 -31.31 3.74
CA ASP A 291 -10.69 -32.54 2.98
C ASP A 291 -9.31 -33.18 2.96
N LEU A 292 -9.27 -34.47 3.23
CA LEU A 292 -8.05 -35.28 3.18
C LEU A 292 -8.37 -36.54 2.39
N ASP A 293 -7.66 -36.73 1.27
CA ASP A 293 -7.71 -37.95 0.48
C ASP A 293 -6.40 -38.72 0.66
N GLY A 294 -6.49 -39.89 1.31
CA GLY A 294 -5.33 -40.71 1.68
C GLY A 294 -5.12 -40.84 3.19
N ARG A 295 -3.90 -41.20 3.60
CA ARG A 295 -3.54 -41.43 5.01
C ARG A 295 -2.48 -40.45 5.49
N ALA A 296 -2.90 -39.50 6.31
CA ALA A 296 -2.03 -38.57 7.03
C ALA A 296 -2.50 -38.43 8.49
N ASN A 297 -1.58 -38.08 9.38
CA ASN A 297 -1.92 -37.65 10.73
C ASN A 297 -2.15 -36.14 10.73
N VAL A 298 -3.29 -35.70 11.26
CA VAL A 298 -3.63 -34.28 11.33
C VAL A 298 -3.64 -33.84 12.79
N LEU A 299 -2.89 -32.80 13.12
CA LEU A 299 -2.85 -32.22 14.46
C LEU A 299 -3.21 -30.74 14.41
N VAL A 300 -4.02 -30.29 15.35
CA VAL A 300 -4.28 -28.87 15.61
C VAL A 300 -3.78 -28.56 17.01
N ASP A 301 -2.85 -27.62 17.12
CA ASP A 301 -2.19 -27.23 18.38
C ASP A 301 -1.54 -28.41 19.13
N GLY A 302 -1.09 -29.42 18.37
CA GLY A 302 -0.48 -30.64 18.90
C GLY A 302 -1.48 -31.71 19.34
N GLU A 303 -2.79 -31.48 19.22
CA GLU A 303 -3.84 -32.47 19.48
C GLU A 303 -4.31 -33.11 18.17
N ALA A 304 -4.51 -34.43 18.18
CA ALA A 304 -4.98 -35.14 17.00
C ALA A 304 -6.40 -34.67 16.61
N ALA A 305 -6.54 -34.19 15.37
CA ALA A 305 -7.82 -33.80 14.81
C ALA A 305 -8.40 -34.96 14.00
N HIS A 306 -9.64 -35.37 14.31
CA HIS A 306 -10.37 -36.29 13.47
C HIS A 306 -11.04 -35.51 12.34
N VAL A 307 -10.78 -35.88 11.09
CA VAL A 307 -11.44 -35.31 9.91
C VAL A 307 -12.96 -35.52 10.06
N GLY A 308 -13.70 -34.43 10.23
CA GLY A 308 -15.14 -34.42 10.55
C GLY A 308 -15.53 -34.06 12.00
N GLN A 309 -14.56 -33.91 12.91
CA GLN A 309 -14.76 -33.42 14.28
C GLN A 309 -13.74 -32.34 14.65
N ILE A 310 -13.42 -31.45 13.71
CA ILE A 310 -12.65 -30.26 14.04
C ILE A 310 -13.53 -29.40 14.95
N PRO A 311 -13.16 -29.20 16.23
CA PRO A 311 -14.01 -28.46 17.15
C PRO A 311 -14.17 -27.03 16.68
N ASP A 312 -15.39 -26.50 16.85
CA ASP A 312 -15.69 -25.06 16.80
C ASP A 312 -14.99 -24.34 17.97
N ARG A 313 -13.67 -24.36 18.06
CA ARG A 313 -12.91 -23.55 19.02
C ARG A 313 -12.33 -22.35 18.29
#